data_AF-A0A7X0RWU9-F1
#
_entry.id   AF-A0A7X0RWU9-F1
#
_cell.length_a   1.000
_cell.length_b   1.000
_cell.length_c   1.000
_cell.angle_alpha   90.00
_cell.angle_beta   90.00
_cell.angle_gamma   90.00
#
_symmetry.space_group_name_H-M   'P 1'
#
loop_
_entity.id
_entity.type
_entity.pdbx_description
1 polymer ?
#
loop_
_entity_poly.entity_id
_entity_poly.type
_entity_poly.pdbx_seq_one_letter_code
_entity_poly.pdbx_strand_id
1 'polypeptide(L)'
;MIHKVIDFLMDFGAWGLFVHAFFDAVIFPIPALFLQVSLSLLDPANALWLATVGYIGCLLGTPVGYLIGKGLGNGVLYKFLKKSWVDAAQRMFEKNGEAAILIGSFTPVPFKVFTILSGCMNFPLWRLIAYAALGRAAKFYIVGLLFYLYGRAAEGMVKGVSLYIFLCAVPLLILFLYLRKRYRRKRQARKDTDAGETM
;
A
#
# COMPACT_ATOMS: atom_id res chain seq x y z
N MET A 1 -25.20 -2.61 -9.65
CA MET A 1 -25.00 -2.21 -8.25
C MET A 1 -23.70 -1.46 -8.05
N ILE A 2 -22.56 -1.98 -8.53
CA ILE A 2 -21.22 -1.36 -8.37
C ILE A 2 -21.12 0.04 -9.00
N HIS A 3 -21.62 0.24 -10.23
CA HIS A 3 -21.62 1.56 -10.87
C HIS A 3 -22.36 2.63 -10.05
N LYS A 4 -23.54 2.31 -9.52
CA LYS A 4 -24.31 3.22 -8.66
C LYS A 4 -23.54 3.66 -7.40
N VAL A 5 -22.74 2.77 -6.81
CA VAL A 5 -21.93 3.11 -5.63
C VAL A 5 -20.79 4.05 -6.01
N ILE A 6 -20.16 3.81 -7.17
CA ILE A 6 -19.10 4.67 -7.68
C ILE A 6 -19.65 6.05 -8.05
N ASP A 7 -20.77 6.12 -8.75
CA ASP A 7 -21.42 7.36 -9.14
C ASP A 7 -21.82 8.18 -7.90
N PHE A 8 -22.44 7.52 -6.91
CA PHE A 8 -22.75 8.14 -5.62
C PHE A 8 -21.48 8.68 -4.93
N LEU A 9 -20.40 7.91 -4.86
CA LEU A 9 -19.15 8.35 -4.25
C LEU A 9 -18.49 9.49 -5.04
N MET A 10 -18.70 9.56 -6.36
CA MET A 10 -18.21 10.64 -7.21
C MET A 10 -18.92 11.96 -6.92
N ASP A 11 -20.22 11.93 -6.60
CA ASP A 11 -20.98 13.13 -6.22
C ASP A 11 -20.45 13.78 -4.93
N PHE A 12 -19.87 12.99 -4.01
CA PHE A 12 -19.24 13.50 -2.78
C PHE A 12 -17.77 13.92 -2.98
N GLY A 13 -17.19 13.73 -4.17
CA GLY A 13 -15.83 14.13 -4.52
C GLY A 13 -14.77 13.61 -3.54
N ALA A 14 -14.03 14.52 -2.92
CA ALA A 14 -12.95 14.19 -1.98
C ALA A 14 -13.43 13.40 -0.76
N TRP A 15 -14.63 13.70 -0.23
CA TRP A 15 -15.17 12.98 0.93
C TRP A 15 -15.56 11.55 0.57
N GLY A 16 -16.15 11.35 -0.62
CA GLY A 16 -16.42 10.01 -1.15
C GLY A 16 -15.14 9.20 -1.29
N LEU A 17 -14.06 9.81 -1.81
CA LEU A 17 -12.76 9.17 -1.91
C LEU A 17 -12.16 8.80 -0.56
N PHE A 18 -12.26 9.68 0.45
CA PHE A 18 -11.77 9.40 1.80
C PHE A 18 -12.44 8.17 2.40
N VAL A 19 -13.78 8.17 2.39
CA VAL A 19 -14.59 7.08 2.96
C VAL A 19 -14.33 5.78 2.22
N HIS A 20 -14.29 5.82 0.89
CA HIS A 20 -13.98 4.66 0.07
C HIS A 20 -12.58 4.11 0.34
N ALA A 21 -11.56 4.98 0.45
CA ALA A 21 -10.19 4.58 0.75
C ALA A 21 -10.04 3.97 2.15
N PHE A 22 -10.79 4.50 3.12
CA PHE A 22 -10.85 3.93 4.47
C PHE A 22 -11.43 2.51 4.43
N PHE A 23 -12.57 2.31 3.79
CA PHE A 23 -13.20 0.99 3.71
C PHE A 23 -12.41 0.01 2.83
N ASP A 24 -11.77 0.47 1.75
CA ASP A 24 -10.87 -0.34 0.91
C ASP A 24 -9.68 -0.88 1.70
N ALA A 25 -9.10 -0.07 2.60
CA ALA A 25 -8.03 -0.52 3.48
C ALA A 25 -8.49 -1.61 4.47
N VAL A 26 -9.79 -1.65 4.80
CA VAL A 26 -10.39 -2.56 5.75
C VAL A 26 -10.86 -3.87 5.08
N ILE A 27 -11.98 -3.83 4.35
CA ILE A 27 -12.65 -5.04 3.82
C ILE A 27 -13.25 -4.82 2.40
N PHE A 28 -13.34 -3.58 1.90
CA PHE A 28 -14.13 -3.29 0.69
C PHE A 28 -13.52 -3.88 -0.59
N PRO A 29 -14.26 -4.56 -1.48
CA PRO A 29 -13.68 -5.29 -2.60
C PRO A 29 -13.14 -4.38 -3.74
N ILE A 30 -13.57 -3.13 -3.81
CA ILE A 30 -13.21 -2.21 -4.89
C ILE A 30 -11.99 -1.38 -4.47
N PRO A 31 -10.88 -1.39 -5.25
CA PRO A 31 -9.72 -0.56 -4.95
C PRO A 31 -10.06 0.93 -5.01
N ALA A 32 -9.67 1.67 -3.97
CA ALA A 32 -9.90 3.12 -3.91
C ALA A 32 -9.19 3.91 -5.01
N LEU A 33 -8.14 3.31 -5.58
CA LEU A 33 -7.40 3.86 -6.71
C LEU A 33 -8.29 4.10 -7.93
N PHE A 34 -9.31 3.26 -8.18
CA PHE A 34 -10.20 3.46 -9.32
C PHE A 34 -11.03 4.74 -9.17
N LEU A 35 -11.55 4.99 -7.96
CA LEU A 35 -12.30 6.21 -7.69
C LEU A 35 -11.40 7.45 -7.75
N GLN A 36 -10.16 7.36 -7.24
CA GLN A 36 -9.19 8.45 -7.37
C GLN A 36 -8.94 8.77 -8.85
N VAL A 37 -8.72 7.76 -9.69
CA VAL A 37 -8.48 7.93 -11.12
C VAL A 37 -9.65 8.66 -11.78
N SER A 38 -10.88 8.24 -11.50
CA SER A 38 -12.09 8.90 -12.04
C SER A 38 -12.20 10.36 -11.61
N LEU A 39 -11.97 10.67 -10.33
CA LEU A 39 -12.03 12.04 -9.81
C LEU A 39 -10.88 12.92 -10.34
N SER A 40 -9.67 12.38 -10.41
CA SER A 40 -8.50 13.05 -10.98
C SER A 40 -8.62 13.31 -12.48
N LEU A 41 -9.43 12.54 -13.20
CA LEU A 41 -9.73 12.79 -14.61
C LEU A 41 -10.75 13.93 -14.81
N LEU A 42 -11.72 14.04 -13.89
CA LEU A 42 -12.70 15.13 -13.90
C LEU A 42 -12.06 16.46 -13.49
N ASP A 43 -11.19 16.42 -12.49
CA ASP A 43 -10.49 17.60 -11.98
C ASP A 43 -8.98 17.33 -11.78
N PRO A 44 -8.19 17.41 -12.87
CA PRO A 44 -6.75 17.19 -12.81
C PRO A 44 -6.00 18.18 -11.91
N ALA A 45 -6.48 19.42 -11.79
CA ALA A 45 -5.83 20.45 -10.98
C ALA A 45 -5.81 20.06 -9.50
N ASN A 46 -6.87 19.38 -9.04
CA ASN A 46 -6.98 18.88 -7.67
C ASN A 46 -6.51 17.43 -7.50
N ALA A 47 -5.88 16.81 -8.51
CA ALA A 47 -5.48 15.39 -8.45
C ALA A 47 -4.51 15.07 -7.31
N LEU A 48 -3.58 15.98 -6.97
CA LEU A 48 -2.67 15.81 -5.84
C LEU A 48 -3.39 15.93 -4.49
N TRP A 49 -4.40 16.80 -4.41
CA TRP A 49 -5.23 16.91 -3.23
C TRP A 49 -6.06 15.64 -3.02
N LEU A 50 -6.69 15.13 -4.08
CA LEU A 50 -7.42 13.86 -4.07
C LEU A 50 -6.52 12.68 -3.67
N ALA A 51 -5.28 12.63 -4.18
CA ALA A 51 -4.30 11.63 -3.76
C ALA A 51 -4.01 11.70 -2.25
N THR A 52 -3.87 12.92 -1.69
CA THR A 52 -3.66 13.13 -0.26
C THR A 52 -4.85 12.64 0.57
N VAL A 53 -6.07 12.98 0.14
CA VAL A 53 -7.30 12.58 0.83
C VAL A 53 -7.46 11.05 0.83
N GLY A 54 -7.27 10.40 -0.33
CA GLY A 54 -7.31 8.94 -0.44
C GLY A 54 -6.20 8.26 0.37
N TYR A 55 -4.99 8.83 0.37
CA TYR A 55 -3.87 8.35 1.17
C TYR A 55 -4.19 8.38 2.67
N ILE A 56 -4.71 9.51 3.20
CA ILE A 56 -5.08 9.64 4.61
C ILE A 56 -6.20 8.66 4.97
N GLY A 57 -7.24 8.56 4.14
CA GLY A 57 -8.34 7.60 4.35
C GLY A 57 -7.81 6.17 4.46
N CYS A 58 -6.94 5.76 3.53
CA CYS A 58 -6.31 4.44 3.57
C CYS A 58 -5.42 4.23 4.81
N LEU A 59 -4.67 5.25 5.22
CA LEU A 59 -3.78 5.16 6.38
C LEU A 59 -4.57 5.00 7.68
N LEU A 60 -5.70 5.69 7.82
CA LEU A 60 -6.61 5.58 8.96
C LEU A 60 -7.40 4.26 8.96
N GLY A 61 -7.71 3.69 7.80
CA GLY A 61 -8.34 2.37 7.70
C GLY A 61 -7.39 1.21 8.00
N THR A 62 -6.08 1.40 7.84
CA THR A 62 -5.06 0.35 8.04
C THR A 62 -5.05 -0.21 9.47
N PRO A 63 -5.06 0.61 10.54
CA PRO A 63 -5.22 0.13 11.92
C PRO A 63 -6.49 -0.70 12.14
N VAL A 64 -7.60 -0.32 11.52
CA VAL A 64 -8.87 -1.05 11.65
C VAL A 64 -8.76 -2.43 11.03
N GLY A 65 -8.21 -2.54 9.81
CA GLY A 65 -7.92 -3.83 9.17
C GLY A 65 -6.97 -4.71 9.99
N TYR A 66 -5.97 -4.10 10.64
CA TYR A 66 -5.06 -4.81 11.56
C TYR A 66 -5.79 -5.38 12.78
N LEU A 67 -6.66 -4.59 13.42
CA LEU A 67 -7.43 -5.03 14.59
C LEU A 67 -8.40 -6.16 14.24
N ILE A 68 -9.02 -6.10 13.06
CA ILE A 68 -9.88 -7.16 12.52
C ILE A 68 -9.07 -8.45 12.37
N GLY A 69 -7.87 -8.39 11.79
CA GLY A 69 -6.99 -9.55 11.68
C GLY A 69 -6.56 -10.12 13.03
N LYS A 70 -6.28 -9.24 14.00
CA LYS A 70 -5.91 -9.63 15.36
C LYS A 70 -7.06 -10.32 16.11
N GLY A 71 -8.29 -9.83 15.94
CA GLY A 71 -9.47 -10.32 16.65
C GLY A 71 -10.09 -11.58 16.04
N LEU A 72 -10.19 -11.65 14.71
CA LEU A 72 -10.88 -12.77 14.03
C LEU A 72 -9.93 -13.86 13.51
N GLY A 73 -8.61 -13.64 13.53
CA GLY A 73 -7.61 -14.62 13.16
C GLY A 73 -7.63 -15.05 11.69
N ASN A 74 -6.86 -16.09 11.38
CA ASN A 74 -6.62 -16.54 10.00
C ASN A 74 -7.90 -17.06 9.28
N GLY A 75 -8.94 -17.46 10.01
CA GLY A 75 -10.17 -18.00 9.44
C GLY A 75 -10.93 -16.98 8.57
N VAL A 76 -10.81 -15.69 8.87
CA VAL A 76 -11.41 -14.61 8.07
C VAL A 76 -10.70 -14.39 6.76
N LEU A 77 -9.37 -14.55 6.71
CA LEU A 77 -8.62 -14.42 5.45
C LEU A 77 -9.12 -15.39 4.39
N TYR A 78 -9.28 -16.67 4.75
CA TYR A 78 -9.70 -17.71 3.81
C TYR A 78 -11.18 -17.62 3.40
N LYS A 79 -12.01 -16.91 4.17
CA LYS A 79 -13.44 -16.72 3.88
C LYS A 79 -13.71 -15.54 2.94
N PHE A 80 -12.93 -14.46 3.06
CA PHE A 80 -13.12 -13.25 2.26
C PHE A 80 -12.13 -13.14 1.09
N LEU A 81 -11.02 -13.88 1.12
CA LEU A 81 -9.96 -13.76 0.12
C LEU A 81 -9.60 -15.13 -0.46
N LYS A 82 -9.14 -15.12 -1.71
CA LYS A 82 -8.69 -16.31 -2.42
C LYS A 82 -7.48 -16.92 -1.70
N LYS A 83 -7.53 -18.23 -1.46
CA LYS A 83 -6.47 -19.02 -0.79
C LYS A 83 -5.06 -18.76 -1.34
N SER A 84 -4.91 -18.68 -2.66
CA SER A 84 -3.62 -18.44 -3.32
C SER A 84 -2.96 -17.11 -2.91
N TRP A 85 -3.76 -16.07 -2.67
CA TRP A 85 -3.26 -14.75 -2.27
C TRP A 85 -2.82 -14.76 -0.81
N VAL A 86 -3.59 -15.44 0.04
CA VAL A 86 -3.27 -15.63 1.46
C VAL A 86 -1.97 -16.41 1.59
N ASP A 87 -1.83 -17.55 0.91
CA ASP A 87 -0.64 -18.40 0.98
C ASP A 87 0.60 -17.71 0.38
N ALA A 88 0.43 -16.86 -0.64
CA ALA A 88 1.52 -16.04 -1.17
C ALA A 88 1.96 -14.95 -0.18
N ALA A 89 1.00 -14.23 0.41
CA ALA A 89 1.28 -13.20 1.41
C ALA A 89 1.94 -13.79 2.67
N GLN A 90 1.46 -14.95 3.13
CA GLN A 90 2.01 -15.66 4.28
C GLN A 90 3.46 -16.09 4.04
N ARG A 91 3.78 -16.69 2.89
CA ARG A 91 5.16 -17.05 2.53
C ARG A 91 6.10 -15.84 2.47
N MET A 92 5.62 -14.68 2.03
CA MET A 92 6.39 -13.45 2.07
C MET A 92 6.61 -12.96 3.51
N PHE A 93 5.55 -13.02 4.33
CA PHE A 93 5.58 -12.58 5.72
C PHE A 93 6.51 -13.43 6.60
N GLU A 94 6.49 -14.75 6.43
CA GLU A 94 7.37 -15.71 7.12
C GLU A 94 8.85 -15.45 6.83
N LYS A 95 9.20 -15.07 5.60
CA LYS A 95 10.58 -14.69 5.26
C LYS A 95 10.99 -13.37 5.91
N ASN A 96 10.19 -12.33 5.73
CA ASN A 96 10.46 -11.00 6.27
C ASN A 96 9.20 -10.12 6.23
N GLY A 97 8.48 -10.00 7.34
CA GLY A 97 7.24 -9.23 7.43
C GLY A 97 7.36 -7.76 7.01
N GLU A 98 8.49 -7.11 7.30
CA GLU A 98 8.73 -5.71 6.87
C GLU A 98 8.83 -5.61 5.35
N ALA A 99 9.61 -6.50 4.74
CA ALA A 99 9.73 -6.56 3.29
C ALA A 99 8.43 -7.03 2.65
N ALA A 100 7.67 -7.91 3.31
CA ALA A 100 6.40 -8.42 2.80
C ALA A 100 5.35 -7.32 2.63
N ILE A 101 5.20 -6.45 3.64
CA ILE A 101 4.25 -5.31 3.57
C ILE A 101 4.68 -4.34 2.46
N LEU A 102 5.98 -4.06 2.39
CA LEU A 102 6.49 -3.08 1.45
C LEU A 102 6.44 -3.59 0.00
N ILE A 103 6.94 -4.80 -0.26
CA ILE A 103 6.85 -5.46 -1.57
C ILE A 103 5.37 -5.72 -1.92
N GLY A 104 4.58 -6.14 -0.94
CA GLY A 104 3.14 -6.38 -1.06
C GLY A 104 2.34 -5.15 -1.48
N SER A 105 2.86 -3.95 -1.24
CA SER A 105 2.27 -2.71 -1.76
C SER A 105 2.39 -2.59 -3.27
N PHE A 106 3.32 -3.31 -3.90
CA PHE A 106 3.57 -3.26 -5.34
C PHE A 106 3.13 -4.53 -6.06
N THR A 107 2.96 -5.65 -5.37
CA THR A 107 2.43 -6.87 -5.99
C THR A 107 0.97 -6.69 -6.42
N PRO A 108 0.47 -7.56 -7.33
CA PRO A 108 -0.95 -7.61 -7.65
C PRO A 108 -1.81 -8.04 -6.44
N VAL A 109 -1.19 -8.44 -5.33
CA VAL A 109 -1.86 -8.91 -4.13
C VAL A 109 -2.59 -7.75 -3.47
N PRO A 110 -3.91 -7.87 -3.20
CA PRO A 110 -4.63 -6.83 -2.50
C PRO A 110 -3.93 -6.50 -1.18
N PHE A 111 -3.54 -5.24 -0.99
CA PHE A 111 -2.76 -4.83 0.18
C PHE A 111 -3.45 -5.16 1.51
N LYS A 112 -4.80 -5.18 1.52
CA LYS A 112 -5.62 -5.60 2.66
C LYS A 112 -5.28 -7.01 3.16
N VAL A 113 -4.82 -7.92 2.28
CA VAL A 113 -4.35 -9.26 2.69
C VAL A 113 -3.16 -9.12 3.65
N PHE A 114 -2.19 -8.27 3.33
CA PHE A 114 -1.04 -8.00 4.20
C PHE A 114 -1.45 -7.27 5.48
N THR A 115 -2.39 -6.32 5.40
CA THR A 115 -2.92 -5.61 6.58
C THR A 115 -3.57 -6.57 7.57
N ILE A 116 -4.50 -7.42 7.11
CA ILE A 116 -5.20 -8.35 8.00
C ILE A 116 -4.22 -9.44 8.50
N LEU A 117 -3.38 -10.00 7.62
CA LEU A 117 -2.36 -10.98 8.00
C LEU A 117 -1.39 -10.44 9.06
N SER A 118 -1.00 -9.16 8.96
CA SER A 118 -0.15 -8.52 9.96
C SER A 118 -0.80 -8.47 11.35
N GLY A 119 -2.13 -8.32 11.40
CA GLY A 119 -2.93 -8.44 12.61
C GLY A 119 -2.95 -9.85 13.16
N CYS A 120 -3.20 -10.85 12.30
CA CYS A 120 -3.19 -12.26 12.68
C CYS A 120 -1.85 -12.72 13.26
N MET A 121 -0.74 -12.19 12.72
CA MET A 121 0.62 -12.52 13.16
C MET A 121 1.15 -11.62 14.29
N ASN A 122 0.32 -10.76 14.89
CA ASN A 122 0.73 -9.78 15.92
C ASN A 122 1.95 -8.93 15.51
N PHE A 123 2.06 -8.57 14.23
CA PHE A 123 3.14 -7.72 13.74
C PHE A 123 3.02 -6.32 14.37
N PRO A 124 4.12 -5.63 14.72
CA PRO A 124 4.07 -4.30 15.32
C PRO A 124 3.33 -3.29 14.43
N LEU A 125 2.19 -2.77 14.92
CA LEU A 125 1.30 -1.86 14.20
C LEU A 125 2.03 -0.61 13.68
N TRP A 126 2.94 -0.03 14.46
CA TRP A 126 3.69 1.15 14.05
C TRP A 126 4.57 0.89 12.81
N ARG A 127 5.15 -0.31 12.69
CA ARG A 127 5.93 -0.70 11.51
C ARG A 127 5.01 -0.92 10.32
N LEU A 128 3.85 -1.54 10.53
CA LEU A 128 2.85 -1.70 9.47
C LEU A 128 2.47 -0.32 8.92
N ILE A 129 2.10 0.63 9.78
CA ILE A 129 1.72 1.98 9.37
C ILE A 129 2.87 2.65 8.61
N ALA A 130 4.12 2.55 9.08
CA ALA A 130 5.26 3.16 8.41
C ALA A 130 5.51 2.58 7.00
N TYR A 131 5.48 1.26 6.85
CA TYR A 131 5.68 0.61 5.55
C TYR A 131 4.47 0.77 4.62
N ALA A 132 3.26 0.73 5.18
CA ALA A 132 2.01 1.01 4.46
C ALA A 132 1.98 2.45 3.95
N ALA A 133 2.35 3.42 4.81
CA ALA A 133 2.46 4.83 4.45
C ALA A 133 3.34 5.00 3.22
N LEU A 134 4.54 4.40 3.23
CA LEU A 134 5.47 4.52 2.11
C LEU A 134 4.91 3.91 0.82
N GLY A 135 4.37 2.69 0.88
CA GLY A 135 3.83 2.00 -0.30
C GLY A 135 2.56 2.66 -0.86
N ARG A 136 1.67 3.13 0.03
CA ARG A 136 0.44 3.82 -0.36
C ARG A 136 0.72 5.23 -0.86
N ALA A 137 1.62 5.98 -0.23
CA ALA A 137 2.03 7.29 -0.72
C ALA A 137 2.55 7.17 -2.16
N ALA A 138 3.45 6.21 -2.43
CA ALA A 138 3.91 5.98 -3.79
C ALA A 138 2.76 5.74 -4.77
N LYS A 139 1.82 4.82 -4.48
CA LYS A 139 0.68 4.55 -5.37
C LYS A 139 -0.24 5.75 -5.60
N PHE A 140 -0.70 6.39 -4.53
CA PHE A 140 -1.67 7.49 -4.60
C PHE A 140 -1.05 8.73 -5.26
N TYR A 141 0.17 9.13 -4.85
CA TYR A 141 0.81 10.33 -5.38
C TYR A 141 1.38 10.14 -6.79
N ILE A 142 1.89 8.97 -7.18
CA ILE A 142 2.33 8.75 -8.58
C ILE A 142 1.14 8.92 -9.53
N VAL A 143 -0.01 8.34 -9.18
CA VAL A 143 -1.23 8.51 -9.99
C VAL A 143 -1.71 9.95 -9.96
N GLY A 144 -1.78 10.58 -8.78
CA GLY A 144 -2.18 11.98 -8.65
C GLY A 144 -1.29 12.93 -9.46
N LEU A 145 0.04 12.73 -9.42
CA LEU A 145 1.00 13.53 -10.18
C LEU A 145 0.86 13.33 -11.69
N LEU A 146 0.62 12.10 -12.13
CA LEU A 146 0.41 11.80 -13.55
C LEU A 146 -0.81 12.54 -14.09
N PHE A 147 -1.92 12.53 -13.36
CA PHE A 147 -3.11 13.29 -13.74
C PHE A 147 -2.89 14.79 -13.64
N TYR A 148 -2.20 15.27 -12.61
CA TYR A 148 -1.89 16.69 -12.46
C TYR A 148 -1.07 17.24 -13.64
N LEU A 149 -0.11 16.47 -14.16
CA LEU A 149 0.77 16.88 -15.27
C LEU A 149 0.17 16.64 -16.66
N TYR A 150 -0.48 15.49 -16.88
CA TYR A 150 -0.92 15.04 -18.20
C TYR A 150 -2.44 15.10 -18.40
N GLY A 151 -3.21 15.41 -17.35
CA GLY A 151 -4.67 15.54 -17.42
C GLY A 151 -5.35 14.30 -18.03
N ARG A 152 -6.24 14.53 -19.00
CA ARG A 152 -6.95 13.43 -19.70
C ARG A 152 -6.05 12.53 -20.56
N ALA A 153 -4.87 13.00 -20.98
CA ALA A 153 -3.92 12.14 -21.69
C ALA A 153 -3.34 11.03 -20.79
N ALA A 154 -3.42 11.20 -19.46
CA ALA A 154 -3.02 10.18 -18.50
C ALA A 154 -3.91 8.92 -18.52
N GLU A 155 -5.17 9.00 -18.98
CA GLU A 155 -6.12 7.88 -18.91
C GLU A 155 -5.61 6.64 -19.66
N GLY A 156 -5.03 6.85 -20.86
CA GLY A 156 -4.41 5.78 -21.65
C GLY A 156 -3.12 5.24 -21.03
N MET A 157 -2.41 6.07 -20.26
CA MET A 157 -1.19 5.68 -19.56
C MET A 157 -1.50 4.87 -18.30
N VAL A 158 -2.60 5.15 -17.60
CA VAL A 158 -2.93 4.55 -16.29
C VAL A 158 -3.05 3.02 -16.34
N LYS A 159 -3.59 2.47 -17.43
CA LYS A 159 -3.63 1.01 -17.65
C LYS A 159 -2.22 0.39 -17.72
N GLY A 160 -1.23 1.12 -18.26
CA GLY A 160 0.18 0.75 -18.22
C GLY A 160 0.87 1.14 -16.90
N VAL A 161 0.44 2.20 -16.23
CA VAL A 161 1.08 2.77 -15.04
C VAL A 161 1.03 1.84 -13.83
N SER A 162 -0.01 1.01 -13.67
CA SER A 162 0.05 -0.04 -12.64
C SER A 162 1.22 -1.01 -12.87
N LEU A 163 1.57 -1.27 -14.14
CA LEU A 163 2.72 -2.09 -14.54
C LEU A 163 4.04 -1.30 -14.45
N TYR A 164 4.07 -0.02 -14.79
CA TYR A 164 5.26 0.83 -14.67
C TYR A 164 5.61 1.18 -13.21
N ILE A 165 4.62 1.43 -12.35
CA ILE A 165 4.83 1.56 -10.90
C ILE A 165 5.43 0.26 -10.37
N PHE A 166 4.95 -0.90 -10.82
CA PHE A 166 5.56 -2.18 -10.48
C PHE A 166 7.01 -2.28 -11.01
N LEU A 167 7.27 -1.97 -12.28
CA LEU A 167 8.58 -2.03 -12.92
C LEU A 167 9.61 -1.04 -12.37
N CYS A 168 9.20 0.13 -11.89
CA CYS A 168 10.11 1.14 -11.33
C CYS A 168 10.23 1.02 -9.80
N ALA A 169 9.13 0.79 -9.09
CA ALA A 169 9.16 0.76 -7.64
C ALA A 169 9.81 -0.51 -7.10
N VAL A 170 9.62 -1.67 -7.74
CA VAL A 170 10.24 -2.93 -7.31
C VAL A 170 11.78 -2.88 -7.35
N PRO A 171 12.45 -2.46 -8.45
CA PRO A 171 13.91 -2.34 -8.45
C PRO A 171 14.43 -1.23 -7.53
N LEU A 172 13.71 -0.10 -7.40
CA LEU A 172 14.06 0.93 -6.41
C LEU A 172 13.97 0.40 -4.97
N LEU A 173 12.98 -0.45 -4.69
CA LEU A 173 12.82 -1.10 -3.38
C LEU A 173 13.92 -2.11 -3.10
N ILE A 174 14.23 -2.95 -4.10
CA ILE A 174 15.30 -3.96 -4.02
C ILE A 174 16.64 -3.25 -3.81
N LEU A 175 16.89 -2.17 -4.54
CA LEU A 175 18.08 -1.32 -4.38
C LEU A 175 18.12 -0.71 -2.98
N PHE A 176 17.02 -0.15 -2.49
CA PHE A 176 16.94 0.42 -1.14
C PHE A 176 17.19 -0.62 -0.05
N LEU A 177 16.56 -1.80 -0.13
CA LEU A 177 16.78 -2.89 0.82
C LEU A 177 18.22 -3.42 0.76
N TYR A 178 18.79 -3.52 -0.45
CA TYR A 178 20.18 -3.90 -0.66
C TYR A 178 21.14 -2.89 -0.01
N LEU A 179 20.93 -1.60 -0.27
CA LEU A 179 21.72 -0.52 0.32
C LEU A 179 21.58 -0.49 1.85
N ARG A 180 20.36 -0.64 2.40
CA ARG A 180 20.13 -0.68 3.85
C ARG A 180 20.84 -1.88 4.49
N LYS A 181 20.81 -3.05 3.86
CA LYS A 181 21.53 -4.25 4.33
C LYS A 181 23.04 -4.04 4.27
N ARG A 182 23.56 -3.42 3.21
CA ARG A 182 24.97 -3.06 3.07
C ARG A 182 25.41 -2.04 4.12
N TYR A 183 24.56 -1.05 4.42
CA TYR A 183 24.84 -0.03 5.43
C TYR A 183 24.85 -0.60 6.85
N ARG A 184 23.88 -1.49 7.18
CA ARG A 184 23.87 -2.20 8.48
C ARG A 184 25.10 -3.08 8.65
N ARG A 185 25.50 -3.84 7.61
CA ARG A 185 26.72 -4.67 7.64
C ARG A 185 27.99 -3.85 7.85
N LYS A 186 28.12 -2.71 7.17
CA LYS A 186 29.27 -1.80 7.36
C LYS A 186 29.32 -1.22 8.78
N ARG A 187 28.17 -0.87 9.37
CA ARG A 187 28.09 -0.36 10.75
C ARG A 187 28.43 -1.42 11.80
N GLN A 188 28.09 -2.68 11.53
CA GLN A 188 28.40 -3.81 12.42
C GLN A 188 29.89 -4.15 12.36
N ALA A 189 30.46 -4.26 11.15
CA ALA A 189 31.89 -4.47 10.96
C ALA A 189 32.75 -3.36 11.61
N ARG A 190 32.31 -2.09 11.54
CA ARG A 190 33.03 -0.97 12.17
C ARG A 190 32.98 -0.99 13.71
N LYS A 191 31.89 -1.52 14.30
CA LYS A 191 31.78 -1.72 15.75
C LYS A 191 32.62 -2.90 16.24
N ASP A 192 32.72 -3.95 15.45
CA ASP A 192 33.53 -5.13 15.78
C ASP A 192 35.04 -4.82 15.71
N THR A 193 35.46 -3.91 14.82
CA THR A 193 36.85 -3.40 14.77
C THR A 193 37.19 -2.50 15.95
N ASP A 194 36.33 -1.52 16.30
CA ASP A 194 36.55 -0.63 17.46
C ASP A 194 36.56 -1.41 18.80
N ALA A 195 35.76 -2.48 18.92
CA ALA A 195 35.73 -3.31 20.14
C ALA A 195 36.98 -4.22 20.30
N GLY A 196 37.65 -4.56 19.19
CA GLY A 196 38.88 -5.36 19.19
C GLY A 196 40.15 -4.57 19.46
N GLU A 197 40.13 -3.23 19.32
CA GLU A 197 41.27 -2.35 19.63
C GLU A 197 41.28 -1.86 21.10
N THR A 198 40.19 -2.06 21.84
CA THR A 198 40.06 -1.70 23.27
C THR A 198 40.29 -2.84 24.26
N MET A 199 40.63 -4.05 23.78
CA MET A 199 41.04 -5.21 24.58
C MET A 199 42.55 -5.44 24.45
#